data_AF-A0A9N9A432-F1
#
_entry.id   AF-A0A9N9A432-F1
#
_cell.length_a   1.000
_cell.length_b   1.000
_cell.length_c   1.000
_cell.angle_alpha   90.00
_cell.angle_beta   90.00
_cell.angle_gamma   90.00
#
_symmetry.space_group_name_H-M   'P 1'
#
loop_
_entity.id
_entity.type
_entity.pdbx_description
1 polymer ?
#
loop_
_entity_poly.entity_id
_entity_poly.type
_entity_poly.pdbx_seq_one_letter_code
_entity_poly.pdbx_strand_id
1 'polypeptide(L)'
;MKETEKIEKDILNEGHYTHTTGKSNVEEKNKNWNANEEREAEKQRERQFQQVNKLKYDKLEMTREMIVDIENSLVEGTLGSLIRDHLEQKMMTINAFQHNVPGIIKFRRKVTAEWSDELGAFVPIPETIQEEVYIFYYLEIETFVQFIENDSLHTHISSLQKIFHNKKLVLLIKGFDGYCRKKKIQQNRTFTNAVRTGIDPSVENDGQSKKKQTIIKGPDQEKIEEELIWLQLIAKVMIVHTKDTEETAEIIGILNRHSTIKSLYDAYNGCRTQEEAENLLTDVEIPNNGLGHRNRYVNKALSKRIYEIFMGNNADTIIS
;
A
#
# COMPACT_ATOMS: atom_id res chain seq x y z
N MET A 1 71.72 -58.16 -24.41
CA MET A 1 70.82 -59.32 -24.23
C MET A 1 70.86 -59.85 -22.78
N LYS A 2 70.77 -58.95 -21.78
CA LYS A 2 70.64 -59.27 -20.33
C LYS A 2 69.93 -58.16 -19.54
N GLU A 3 69.15 -57.30 -20.21
CA GLU A 3 68.48 -56.14 -19.58
C GLU A 3 66.98 -56.11 -19.87
N THR A 4 66.50 -56.99 -20.74
CA THR A 4 65.08 -57.16 -21.07
C THR A 4 64.38 -58.24 -20.22
N GLU A 5 65.12 -59.15 -19.56
CA GLU A 5 64.54 -60.19 -18.69
C GLU A 5 64.32 -59.73 -17.23
N LYS A 6 64.81 -58.54 -16.85
CA LYS A 6 64.59 -58.00 -15.49
C LYS A 6 63.27 -57.22 -15.36
N ILE A 7 62.72 -56.74 -16.48
CA ILE A 7 61.48 -55.94 -16.50
C ILE A 7 60.24 -56.85 -16.51
N GLU A 8 60.31 -58.06 -17.08
CA GLU A 8 59.16 -58.97 -17.11
C GLU A 8 58.88 -59.71 -15.79
N LYS A 9 59.83 -59.71 -14.83
CA LYS A 9 59.61 -60.31 -13.50
C LYS A 9 59.00 -59.36 -12.47
N ASP A 10 59.11 -58.05 -12.68
CA ASP A 10 58.51 -57.07 -11.77
C ASP A 10 57.03 -56.78 -12.11
N ILE A 11 56.60 -57.02 -13.36
CA ILE A 11 55.20 -56.82 -13.79
C ILE A 11 54.28 -57.97 -13.32
N LEU A 12 54.83 -59.13 -12.96
CA LEU A 12 54.04 -60.28 -12.50
C LEU A 12 53.79 -60.31 -10.98
N ASN A 13 54.26 -59.30 -10.23
CA ASN A 13 54.13 -59.26 -8.76
C ASN A 13 53.30 -58.08 -8.22
N GLU A 14 52.64 -57.29 -9.07
CA GLU A 14 51.66 -56.26 -8.66
C GLU A 14 50.20 -56.66 -8.92
N GLY A 15 49.95 -57.95 -9.16
CA GLY A 15 48.60 -58.51 -9.20
C GLY A 15 48.05 -58.77 -7.81
N HIS A 16 47.78 -57.72 -7.00
CA HIS A 16 46.73 -57.70 -5.95
C HIS A 16 46.78 -56.38 -5.14
N TYR A 17 46.37 -55.24 -5.72
CA TYR A 17 45.93 -54.08 -4.94
C TYR A 17 44.66 -53.45 -5.54
N THR A 18 43.52 -53.97 -5.07
CA THR A 18 42.25 -53.28 -4.77
C THR A 18 41.76 -52.14 -5.69
N HIS A 19 41.30 -52.48 -6.90
CA HIS A 19 40.47 -51.58 -7.72
C HIS A 19 39.03 -51.34 -7.19
N THR A 20 38.62 -52.03 -6.12
CA THR A 20 37.29 -51.91 -5.49
C THR A 20 37.17 -50.75 -4.50
N THR A 21 38.26 -50.29 -3.90
CA THR A 21 38.27 -49.27 -2.83
C THR A 21 38.17 -47.83 -3.32
N GLY A 22 38.50 -47.55 -4.59
CA GLY A 22 38.46 -46.20 -5.16
C GLY A 22 37.05 -45.74 -5.55
N LYS A 23 36.22 -46.66 -6.06
CA LYS A 23 34.82 -46.36 -6.45
C LYS A 23 33.91 -46.21 -5.22
N SER A 24 34.08 -47.05 -4.21
CA SER A 24 33.31 -46.96 -2.96
C SER A 24 33.56 -45.66 -2.21
N ASN A 25 34.80 -45.15 -2.22
CA ASN A 25 35.18 -43.92 -1.51
C ASN A 25 34.66 -42.65 -2.22
N VAL A 26 34.48 -42.68 -3.54
CA VAL A 26 33.84 -41.59 -4.30
C VAL A 26 32.31 -41.62 -4.13
N GLU A 27 31.70 -42.80 -4.15
CA GLU A 27 30.26 -42.97 -3.89
C GLU A 27 29.89 -42.58 -2.44
N GLU A 28 30.72 -42.93 -1.47
CA GLU A 28 30.55 -42.57 -0.06
C GLU A 28 30.72 -41.06 0.17
N LYS A 29 31.69 -40.44 -0.50
CA LYS A 29 31.85 -38.96 -0.51
C LYS A 29 30.66 -38.26 -1.15
N ASN A 30 30.14 -38.76 -2.29
CA ASN A 30 28.95 -38.19 -2.94
C ASN A 30 27.70 -38.34 -2.06
N LYS A 31 27.52 -39.50 -1.40
CA LYS A 31 26.42 -39.70 -0.45
C LYS A 31 26.51 -38.74 0.75
N ASN A 32 27.70 -38.54 1.30
CA ASN A 32 27.91 -37.63 2.43
C ASN A 32 27.74 -36.16 2.02
N TRP A 33 28.16 -35.79 0.80
CA TRP A 33 27.94 -34.45 0.23
C TRP A 33 26.45 -34.16 0.01
N ASN A 34 25.71 -35.07 -0.63
CA ASN A 34 24.25 -34.97 -0.81
C ASN A 34 23.52 -34.91 0.55
N ALA A 35 23.89 -35.76 1.51
CA ALA A 35 23.26 -35.77 2.83
C ALA A 35 23.58 -34.50 3.64
N ASN A 36 24.74 -33.88 3.43
CA ASN A 36 25.06 -32.60 4.04
C ASN A 36 24.27 -31.45 3.38
N GLU A 37 24.13 -31.48 2.05
CA GLU A 37 23.34 -30.51 1.28
C GLU A 37 21.85 -30.57 1.66
N GLU A 38 21.27 -31.77 1.80
CA GLU A 38 19.89 -31.96 2.25
C GLU A 38 19.67 -31.40 3.67
N ARG A 39 20.60 -31.68 4.59
CA ARG A 39 20.54 -31.18 5.97
C ARG A 39 20.69 -29.66 6.05
N GLU A 40 21.54 -29.08 5.21
CA GLU A 40 21.70 -27.62 5.11
C GLU A 40 20.45 -26.96 4.51
N ALA A 41 19.87 -27.56 3.48
CA ALA A 41 18.62 -27.10 2.89
C ALA A 41 17.45 -27.17 3.88
N GLU A 42 17.36 -28.23 4.69
CA GLU A 42 16.35 -28.36 5.75
C GLU A 42 16.52 -27.29 6.83
N LYS A 43 17.74 -27.08 7.33
CA LYS A 43 18.04 -25.99 8.26
C LYS A 43 17.72 -24.61 7.68
N GLN A 44 17.96 -24.40 6.39
CA GLN A 44 17.59 -23.14 5.71
C GLN A 44 16.07 -22.97 5.64
N ARG A 45 15.32 -24.02 5.25
CA ARG A 45 13.85 -24.00 5.24
C ARG A 45 13.28 -23.69 6.61
N GLU A 46 13.79 -24.32 7.65
CA GLU A 46 13.32 -24.09 9.02
C GLU A 46 13.61 -22.67 9.51
N ARG A 47 14.79 -22.12 9.18
CA ARG A 47 15.10 -20.71 9.45
C ARG A 47 14.18 -19.74 8.71
N GLN A 48 13.88 -20.02 7.44
CA GLN A 48 12.95 -19.21 6.65
C GLN A 48 11.54 -19.28 7.22
N PHE A 49 11.07 -20.48 7.59
CA PHE A 49 9.78 -20.69 8.24
C PHE A 49 9.67 -19.90 9.55
N GLN A 50 10.70 -19.96 10.40
CA GLN A 50 10.74 -19.15 11.62
C GLN A 50 10.79 -17.65 11.33
N GLN A 51 11.50 -17.22 10.28
CA GLN A 51 11.65 -15.81 9.93
C GLN A 51 10.34 -15.18 9.44
N VAL A 52 9.57 -15.87 8.59
CA VAL A 52 8.31 -15.33 8.04
C VAL A 52 7.18 -15.27 9.06
N ASN A 53 7.26 -16.07 10.12
CA ASN A 53 6.31 -16.05 11.24
C ASN A 53 6.72 -15.07 12.35
N LYS A 54 7.83 -14.33 12.20
CA LYS A 54 8.13 -13.21 13.10
C LYS A 54 7.23 -12.04 12.77
N LEU A 55 6.60 -11.48 13.80
CA LEU A 55 5.89 -10.21 13.69
C LEU A 55 6.84 -9.11 13.19
N LYS A 56 6.46 -8.47 12.08
CA LYS A 56 7.17 -7.30 11.55
C LYS A 56 6.72 -6.08 12.32
N TYR A 57 7.56 -5.63 13.24
CA TYR A 57 7.30 -4.41 14.03
C TYR A 57 7.83 -3.15 13.32
N ASP A 58 8.79 -3.31 12.41
CA ASP A 58 9.33 -2.19 11.65
C ASP A 58 8.42 -1.85 10.45
N LYS A 59 7.75 -0.70 10.57
CA LYS A 59 6.90 -0.14 9.50
C LYS A 59 7.68 0.13 8.23
N LEU A 60 8.98 0.43 8.33
CA LEU A 60 9.84 0.68 7.18
C LEU A 60 10.11 -0.61 6.41
N GLU A 61 10.30 -1.73 7.11
CA GLU A 61 10.47 -3.05 6.51
C GLU A 61 9.25 -3.43 5.66
N MET A 62 8.03 -3.29 6.20
CA MET A 62 6.79 -3.53 5.45
C MET A 62 6.64 -2.60 4.23
N THR A 63 7.13 -1.37 4.35
CA THR A 63 7.04 -0.37 3.28
C THR A 63 7.97 -0.72 2.11
N ARG A 64 9.14 -1.32 2.36
CA ARG A 64 10.12 -1.71 1.33
C ARG A 64 9.66 -2.86 0.44
N GLU A 65 8.72 -3.68 0.91
CA GLU A 65 8.13 -4.77 0.14
C GLU A 65 7.21 -4.25 -0.97
N MET A 66 6.86 -2.97 -0.93
CA MET A 66 5.97 -2.34 -1.89
C MET A 66 6.69 -1.85 -3.13
N ILE A 67 5.98 -1.99 -4.24
CA ILE A 67 6.32 -1.48 -5.56
C ILE A 67 5.22 -0.51 -5.95
N VAL A 68 5.58 0.73 -6.29
CA VAL A 68 4.64 1.75 -6.75
C VAL A 68 4.79 1.90 -8.25
N ASP A 69 3.72 1.68 -9.00
CA ASP A 69 3.70 1.93 -10.44
C ASP A 69 2.92 3.23 -10.71
N ILE A 70 3.58 4.17 -11.38
CA ILE A 70 3.08 5.52 -11.65
C ILE A 70 2.84 5.66 -13.16
N GLU A 71 1.67 6.14 -13.56
CA GLU A 71 1.36 6.37 -14.97
C GLU A 71 2.21 7.52 -15.53
N ASN A 72 2.69 7.37 -16.77
CA ASN A 72 3.65 8.26 -17.42
C ASN A 72 3.28 9.74 -17.37
N SER A 73 1.99 10.10 -17.42
CA SER A 73 1.55 11.50 -17.35
C SER A 73 1.94 12.19 -16.04
N LEU A 74 2.21 11.42 -14.98
CA LEU A 74 2.62 11.95 -13.67
C LEU A 74 4.13 11.96 -13.46
N VAL A 75 4.89 11.16 -14.23
CA VAL A 75 6.33 10.92 -14.01
C VAL A 75 7.16 12.17 -14.30
N GLU A 76 6.84 12.89 -15.37
CA GLU A 76 7.61 14.07 -15.82
C GLU A 76 7.24 15.36 -15.07
N GLY A 77 6.17 15.33 -14.25
CA GLY A 77 5.68 16.48 -13.49
C GLY A 77 6.36 16.67 -12.13
N THR A 78 6.08 17.81 -11.50
CA THR A 78 6.52 18.11 -10.12
C THR A 78 6.07 17.04 -9.12
N LEU A 79 4.87 16.49 -9.30
CA LEU A 79 4.35 15.40 -8.48
C LEU A 79 5.22 14.13 -8.61
N GLY A 80 5.61 13.76 -9.82
CA GLY A 80 6.45 12.59 -10.06
C GLY A 80 7.81 12.69 -9.36
N SER A 81 8.44 13.86 -9.40
CA SER A 81 9.69 14.13 -8.66
C SER A 81 9.49 13.97 -7.16
N LEU A 82 8.45 14.58 -6.59
CA LEU A 82 8.22 14.54 -5.15
C LEU A 82 7.85 13.14 -4.65
N ILE A 83 7.06 12.38 -5.43
CA ILE A 83 6.80 10.97 -5.13
C ILE A 83 8.11 10.19 -5.15
N ARG A 84 8.95 10.40 -6.17
CA ARG A 84 10.25 9.73 -6.27
C ARG A 84 11.11 10.01 -5.05
N ASP A 85 11.28 11.28 -4.69
CA ASP A 85 12.08 11.69 -3.54
C ASP A 85 11.54 11.08 -2.23
N HIS A 86 10.23 11.12 -1.99
CA HIS A 86 9.61 10.58 -0.77
C HIS A 86 9.71 9.05 -0.66
N LEU A 87 9.58 8.33 -1.78
CA LEU A 87 9.55 6.87 -1.79
C LEU A 87 10.96 6.27 -1.87
N GLU A 88 11.90 6.93 -2.55
CA GLU A 88 13.32 6.52 -2.58
C GLU A 88 13.97 6.67 -1.20
N GLN A 89 13.64 7.72 -0.43
CA GLN A 89 14.05 7.84 0.97
C GLN A 89 13.60 6.64 1.83
N LYS A 90 12.51 5.98 1.45
CA LYS A 90 11.98 4.78 2.11
C LYS A 90 12.47 3.47 1.51
N MET A 91 13.38 3.53 0.53
CA MET A 91 13.92 2.38 -0.23
C MET A 91 12.82 1.55 -0.93
N MET A 92 11.76 2.21 -1.40
CA MET A 92 10.70 1.55 -2.17
C MET A 92 11.06 1.44 -3.65
N THR A 93 10.51 0.44 -4.32
CA THR A 93 10.66 0.30 -5.77
C THR A 93 9.61 1.16 -6.48
N ILE A 94 10.02 1.94 -7.48
CA ILE A 94 9.13 2.79 -8.28
C ILE A 94 9.28 2.43 -9.74
N ASN A 95 8.17 2.14 -10.43
CA ASN A 95 8.17 1.96 -11.87
C ASN A 95 7.25 2.98 -12.55
N ALA A 96 7.52 3.22 -13.82
CA ALA A 96 6.63 3.94 -14.71
C ALA A 96 5.85 2.94 -15.57
N PHE A 97 4.61 3.26 -15.91
CA PHE A 97 3.83 2.48 -16.87
C PHE A 97 2.97 3.39 -17.75
N GLN A 98 2.64 2.89 -18.94
CA GLN A 98 1.76 3.60 -19.87
C GLN A 98 0.33 3.08 -19.74
N HIS A 99 -0.64 3.99 -19.73
CA HIS A 99 -2.06 3.64 -19.74
C HIS A 99 -2.88 4.71 -20.47
N ASN A 100 -4.05 4.33 -20.99
CA ASN A 100 -4.93 5.26 -21.72
C ASN A 100 -5.65 6.26 -20.80
N VAL A 101 -5.65 5.98 -19.51
CA VAL A 101 -6.19 6.87 -18.48
C VAL A 101 -4.99 7.50 -17.76
N PRO A 102 -4.78 8.82 -17.88
CA PRO A 102 -3.71 9.52 -17.19
C PRO A 102 -3.96 9.58 -15.69
N GLY A 103 -2.93 9.84 -14.90
CA GLY A 103 -3.10 10.11 -13.47
C GLY A 103 -3.34 8.87 -12.60
N ILE A 104 -3.10 7.67 -13.12
CA ILE A 104 -3.28 6.43 -12.37
C ILE A 104 -2.00 6.09 -11.59
N ILE A 105 -2.19 5.67 -10.34
CA ILE A 105 -1.13 5.11 -9.50
C ILE A 105 -1.65 3.80 -8.93
N LYS A 106 -0.84 2.74 -9.04
CA LYS A 106 -1.18 1.41 -8.51
C LYS A 106 -0.02 0.86 -7.69
N PHE A 107 -0.34 -0.12 -6.87
CA PHE A 107 0.59 -0.71 -5.93
C PHE A 107 0.68 -2.22 -6.13
N ARG A 108 1.88 -2.76 -5.99
CA ARG A 108 2.16 -4.19 -5.92
C ARG A 108 3.01 -4.46 -4.68
N ARG A 109 2.99 -5.67 -4.18
CA ARG A 109 3.80 -6.10 -3.04
C ARG A 109 4.60 -7.35 -3.41
N LYS A 110 5.86 -7.38 -2.98
CA LYS A 110 6.71 -8.58 -2.97
C LYS A 110 6.25 -9.44 -1.80
N VAL A 111 5.81 -10.66 -2.09
CA VAL A 111 5.30 -11.62 -1.12
C VAL A 111 6.24 -12.82 -1.12
N THR A 112 6.75 -13.14 0.06
CA THR A 112 7.71 -14.24 0.30
C THR A 112 7.14 -15.31 1.23
N ALA A 113 5.89 -15.15 1.68
CA ALA A 113 5.20 -16.12 2.50
C ALA A 113 3.69 -16.05 2.28
N GLU A 114 3.01 -17.18 2.41
CA GLU A 114 1.55 -17.28 2.35
C GLU A 114 1.00 -17.95 3.61
N TRP A 115 -0.20 -17.56 4.03
CA TRP A 115 -0.85 -18.19 5.17
C TRP A 115 -1.34 -19.59 4.80
N SER A 116 -1.01 -20.59 5.62
CA SER A 116 -1.53 -21.95 5.52
C SER A 116 -2.51 -22.24 6.66
N ASP A 117 -3.77 -22.48 6.33
CA ASP A 117 -4.81 -22.83 7.31
C ASP A 117 -4.53 -24.18 8.00
N GLU A 118 -3.90 -25.12 7.29
CA GLU A 118 -3.55 -26.44 7.83
C GLU A 118 -2.51 -26.35 8.95
N LEU A 119 -1.54 -25.45 8.80
CA LEU A 119 -0.44 -25.26 9.74
C LEU A 119 -0.69 -24.13 10.74
N GLY A 120 -1.71 -23.28 10.50
CA GLY A 120 -1.96 -22.08 11.29
C GLY A 120 -0.75 -21.13 11.31
N ALA A 121 0.00 -21.08 10.20
CA ALA A 121 1.27 -20.37 10.10
C ALA A 121 1.54 -19.88 8.67
N PHE A 122 2.39 -18.87 8.54
CA PHE A 122 2.93 -18.46 7.25
C PHE A 122 3.98 -19.45 6.77
N VAL A 123 3.82 -19.94 5.54
CA VAL A 123 4.79 -20.83 4.89
C VAL A 123 5.60 -20.01 3.88
N PRO A 124 6.95 -20.10 3.90
CA PRO A 124 7.77 -19.44 2.90
C PRO A 124 7.43 -19.91 1.48
N ILE A 125 7.26 -18.96 0.58
CA ILE A 125 7.09 -19.21 -0.86
C ILE A 125 8.21 -18.49 -1.63
N PRO A 126 8.54 -18.92 -2.86
CA PRO A 126 9.37 -18.12 -3.74
C PRO A 126 8.83 -16.69 -3.84
N GLU A 127 9.73 -15.69 -3.91
CA GLU A 127 9.31 -14.30 -4.03
C GLU A 127 8.39 -14.12 -5.24
N THR A 128 7.16 -13.68 -4.98
CA THR A 128 6.15 -13.41 -6.00
C THR A 128 5.65 -11.98 -5.86
N ILE A 129 5.27 -11.37 -6.98
CA ILE A 129 4.70 -10.02 -6.98
C ILE A 129 3.18 -10.13 -7.03
N GLN A 130 2.52 -9.62 -6.01
CA GLN A 130 1.06 -9.56 -5.92
C GLN A 130 0.55 -8.14 -6.10
N GLU A 131 -0.61 -7.99 -6.74
CA GLU A 131 -1.24 -6.70 -7.00
C GLU A 131 -2.11 -6.27 -5.80
N GLU A 132 -2.00 -5.02 -5.37
CA GLU A 132 -2.85 -4.48 -4.30
C GLU A 132 -4.27 -4.18 -4.77
N VAL A 133 -5.21 -4.18 -3.83
CA VAL A 133 -6.64 -3.99 -4.14
C VAL A 133 -6.97 -2.54 -4.51
N TYR A 134 -6.20 -1.56 -4.03
CA TYR A 134 -6.49 -0.15 -4.26
C TYR A 134 -5.81 0.39 -5.51
N ILE A 135 -6.54 1.25 -6.22
CA ILE A 135 -6.01 2.04 -7.33
C ILE A 135 -6.31 3.51 -7.11
N PHE A 136 -5.29 4.34 -7.28
CA PHE A 136 -5.39 5.76 -7.02
C PHE A 136 -5.55 6.48 -8.36
N TYR A 137 -6.50 7.40 -8.42
CA TYR A 137 -6.71 8.28 -9.55
C TYR A 137 -6.49 9.72 -9.08
N TYR A 138 -5.39 10.31 -9.52
CA TYR A 138 -5.02 11.68 -9.23
C TYR A 138 -5.64 12.64 -10.24
N LEU A 139 -6.20 13.74 -9.72
CA LEU A 139 -6.63 14.88 -10.52
C LEU A 139 -6.53 16.18 -9.73
N GLU A 140 -6.45 17.29 -10.46
CA GLU A 140 -6.55 18.64 -9.89
C GLU A 140 -8.02 19.05 -9.76
N ILE A 141 -8.31 19.92 -8.79
CA ILE A 141 -9.66 20.42 -8.53
C ILE A 141 -10.29 21.07 -9.77
N GLU A 142 -9.49 21.71 -10.62
CA GLU A 142 -9.95 22.31 -11.87
C GLU A 142 -10.52 21.26 -12.83
N THR A 143 -9.87 20.10 -12.93
CA THR A 143 -10.35 18.97 -13.75
C THR A 143 -11.61 18.35 -13.13
N PHE A 144 -11.65 18.24 -11.80
CA PHE A 144 -12.82 17.73 -11.09
C PHE A 144 -14.05 18.60 -11.35
N VAL A 145 -13.89 19.92 -11.21
CA VAL A 145 -14.93 20.91 -11.48
C VAL A 145 -15.41 20.82 -12.92
N GLN A 146 -14.51 20.69 -13.89
CA GLN A 146 -14.88 20.52 -15.30
C GLN A 146 -15.71 19.26 -15.55
N PHE A 147 -15.43 18.15 -14.85
CA PHE A 147 -16.26 16.95 -14.97
C PHE A 147 -17.69 17.18 -14.47
N ILE A 148 -17.85 17.97 -13.42
CA ILE A 148 -19.17 18.34 -12.88
C ILE A 148 -19.89 19.29 -13.84
N GLU A 149 -19.22 20.33 -14.34
CA GLU A 149 -19.82 21.30 -15.27
C GLU A 149 -20.30 20.65 -16.58
N ASN A 150 -19.61 19.60 -17.01
CA ASN A 150 -19.93 18.87 -18.24
C ASN A 150 -20.84 17.64 -18.00
N ASP A 151 -21.38 17.46 -16.79
CA ASP A 151 -22.20 16.29 -16.40
C ASP A 151 -21.56 14.93 -16.76
N SER A 152 -20.23 14.87 -16.71
CA SER A 152 -19.43 13.74 -17.21
C SER A 152 -18.76 12.93 -16.11
N LEU A 153 -18.77 13.42 -14.87
CA LEU A 153 -18.14 12.78 -13.71
C LEU A 153 -18.63 11.34 -13.50
N HIS A 154 -19.94 11.11 -13.53
CA HIS A 154 -20.54 9.80 -13.26
C HIS A 154 -20.10 8.77 -14.30
N THR A 155 -20.16 9.15 -15.58
CA THR A 155 -19.75 8.32 -16.71
C THR A 155 -18.26 8.01 -16.67
N HIS A 156 -17.44 9.01 -16.33
CA HIS A 156 -16.00 8.85 -16.19
C HIS A 156 -15.65 7.85 -15.07
N ILE A 157 -16.21 8.04 -13.88
CA ILE A 157 -16.00 7.15 -12.73
C ILE A 157 -16.50 5.73 -13.01
N SER A 158 -17.68 5.59 -13.62
CA SER A 158 -18.20 4.29 -14.03
C SER A 158 -17.28 3.59 -15.04
N SER A 159 -16.65 4.36 -15.94
CA SER A 159 -15.69 3.82 -16.90
C SER A 159 -14.41 3.36 -16.22
N LEU A 160 -13.88 4.13 -15.25
CA LEU A 160 -12.74 3.72 -14.43
C LEU A 160 -13.03 2.44 -13.65
N GLN A 161 -14.22 2.33 -13.05
CA GLN A 161 -14.62 1.13 -12.31
C GLN A 161 -14.76 -0.09 -13.22
N LYS A 162 -15.20 0.09 -14.47
CA LYS A 162 -15.23 -1.01 -15.46
C LYS A 162 -13.83 -1.44 -15.88
N ILE A 163 -12.94 -0.48 -16.12
CA ILE A 163 -11.52 -0.76 -16.46
C ILE A 163 -10.83 -1.48 -15.31
N PHE A 164 -11.11 -1.08 -14.07
CA PHE A 164 -10.49 -1.60 -12.85
C PHE A 164 -11.48 -2.41 -11.99
N HIS A 165 -12.22 -3.34 -12.61
CA HIS A 165 -13.38 -4.03 -12.01
C HIS A 165 -13.10 -4.79 -10.69
N ASN A 166 -11.86 -5.24 -10.46
CA ASN A 166 -11.47 -5.95 -9.23
C ASN A 166 -10.69 -5.06 -8.25
N LYS A 167 -10.71 -3.73 -8.44
CA LYS A 167 -9.96 -2.77 -7.62
C LYS A 167 -10.90 -1.78 -6.95
N LYS A 168 -10.47 -1.29 -5.79
CA LYS A 168 -11.13 -0.20 -5.06
C LYS A 168 -10.51 1.13 -5.49
N LEU A 169 -11.33 2.02 -6.04
CA LEU A 169 -10.89 3.33 -6.51
C LEU A 169 -10.73 4.31 -5.35
N VAL A 170 -9.59 4.99 -5.32
CA VAL A 170 -9.30 6.12 -4.44
C VAL A 170 -9.08 7.36 -5.31
N LEU A 171 -9.89 8.38 -5.11
CA LEU A 171 -9.82 9.65 -5.82
C LEU A 171 -8.94 10.62 -5.01
N LEU A 172 -7.78 10.99 -5.56
CA LEU A 172 -6.89 11.99 -4.97
C LEU A 172 -7.14 13.33 -5.65
N ILE A 173 -7.77 14.28 -4.94
CA ILE A 173 -8.11 15.60 -5.47
C ILE A 173 -7.18 16.66 -4.86
N LYS A 174 -6.26 17.19 -5.68
CA LYS A 174 -5.38 18.29 -5.26
C LYS A 174 -6.09 19.64 -5.36
N GLY A 175 -5.95 20.46 -4.33
CA GLY A 175 -6.39 21.85 -4.28
C GLY A 175 -7.83 22.07 -3.81
N PHE A 176 -8.52 21.03 -3.35
CA PHE A 176 -9.94 21.08 -2.99
C PHE A 176 -10.26 22.17 -1.94
N ASP A 177 -9.58 22.15 -0.79
CA ASP A 177 -9.84 23.11 0.29
C ASP A 177 -9.55 24.56 -0.13
N GLY A 178 -8.51 24.74 -0.95
CA GLY A 178 -8.16 26.03 -1.52
C GLY A 178 -9.27 26.58 -2.41
N TYR A 179 -9.88 25.73 -3.24
CA TYR A 179 -11.02 26.08 -4.08
C TYR A 179 -12.25 26.47 -3.24
N CYS A 180 -12.68 25.62 -2.30
CA CYS A 180 -13.83 25.90 -1.44
C CYS A 180 -13.66 27.20 -0.64
N ARG A 181 -12.46 27.44 -0.08
CA ARG A 181 -12.15 28.68 0.64
C ARG A 181 -12.27 29.91 -0.25
N LYS A 182 -11.74 29.87 -1.48
CA LYS A 182 -11.81 31.01 -2.41
C LYS A 182 -13.26 31.33 -2.79
N LYS A 183 -14.08 30.31 -3.03
CA LYS A 183 -15.50 30.44 -3.39
C LYS A 183 -16.33 31.04 -2.25
N LYS A 184 -16.11 30.58 -1.01
CA LYS A 184 -16.73 31.16 0.20
C LYS A 184 -16.35 32.63 0.39
N ILE A 185 -15.08 32.98 0.17
CA ILE A 185 -14.61 34.37 0.23
C ILE A 185 -15.31 35.23 -0.83
N GLN A 186 -15.48 34.70 -2.04
CA GLN A 186 -16.18 35.40 -3.11
C GLN A 186 -17.65 35.64 -2.75
N GLN A 187 -18.38 34.62 -2.29
CA GLN A 187 -19.77 34.75 -1.85
C GLN A 187 -19.92 35.79 -0.72
N ASN A 188 -19.07 35.73 0.30
CA ASN A 188 -19.10 36.68 1.41
C ASN A 188 -18.83 38.12 0.96
N ARG A 189 -17.92 38.33 0.00
CA ARG A 189 -17.65 39.65 -0.58
C ARG A 189 -18.85 40.17 -1.37
N THR A 190 -19.44 39.35 -2.22
CA THR A 190 -20.64 39.73 -2.99
C THR A 190 -21.79 40.09 -2.05
N PHE A 191 -22.04 39.27 -1.03
CA PHE A 191 -23.06 39.54 -0.01
C PHE A 191 -22.79 40.84 0.76
N THR A 192 -21.56 41.02 1.26
CA THR A 192 -21.17 42.25 1.99
C THR A 192 -21.31 43.49 1.13
N ASN A 193 -20.97 43.41 -0.17
CA ASN A 193 -21.15 44.50 -1.10
C ASN A 193 -22.63 44.80 -1.33
N ALA A 194 -23.46 43.78 -1.58
CA ALA A 194 -24.90 43.93 -1.78
C ALA A 194 -25.59 44.60 -0.58
N VAL A 195 -25.29 44.14 0.64
CA VAL A 195 -25.76 44.73 1.90
C VAL A 195 -25.33 46.19 2.03
N ARG A 196 -24.08 46.53 1.67
CA ARG A 196 -23.57 47.91 1.73
C ARG A 196 -24.19 48.84 0.69
N THR A 197 -24.55 48.32 -0.48
CA THR A 197 -25.19 49.09 -1.56
C THR A 197 -26.71 49.18 -1.43
N GLY A 198 -27.32 48.46 -0.47
CA GLY A 198 -28.77 48.41 -0.31
C GLY A 198 -29.49 47.76 -1.49
N ILE A 199 -28.77 46.94 -2.27
CA ILE A 199 -29.28 46.23 -3.44
C ILE A 199 -29.52 44.78 -3.03
N ASP A 200 -30.69 44.24 -3.39
CA ASP A 200 -30.99 42.83 -3.21
C ASP A 200 -29.96 41.99 -3.99
N PRO A 201 -29.22 41.06 -3.34
CA PRO A 201 -28.18 40.26 -3.99
C PRO A 201 -28.68 39.39 -5.15
N SER A 202 -30.00 39.28 -5.35
CA SER A 202 -30.64 38.57 -6.47
C SER A 202 -30.73 39.37 -7.77
N VAL A 203 -30.37 40.67 -7.76
CA VAL A 203 -30.51 41.54 -8.94
C VAL A 203 -29.12 41.86 -9.53
N GLU A 204 -28.76 41.19 -10.61
CA GLU A 204 -27.59 41.53 -11.42
C GLU A 204 -27.81 42.91 -12.07
N ASN A 205 -27.08 43.94 -11.60
CA ASN A 205 -27.07 45.25 -12.22
C ASN A 205 -25.68 45.56 -12.79
N ASP A 206 -25.65 45.81 -14.10
CA ASP A 206 -24.47 46.04 -14.96
C ASP A 206 -23.91 47.48 -14.83
N GLY A 207 -23.81 47.98 -13.60
CA GLY A 207 -23.56 49.40 -13.32
C GLY A 207 -22.42 49.67 -12.34
N GLN A 208 -21.24 49.96 -12.88
CA GLN A 208 -20.16 50.77 -12.27
C GLN A 208 -19.45 50.24 -11.00
N SER A 209 -18.30 49.56 -11.19
CA SER A 209 -16.96 50.10 -10.86
C SER A 209 -15.89 49.03 -11.14
N LYS A 210 -15.10 49.26 -12.20
CA LYS A 210 -14.15 48.29 -12.76
C LYS A 210 -12.88 48.19 -11.89
N LYS A 211 -12.88 47.29 -10.91
CA LYS A 211 -11.71 46.43 -10.69
C LYS A 211 -12.08 45.08 -11.27
N LYS A 212 -11.34 44.61 -12.30
CA LYS A 212 -11.46 43.24 -12.84
C LYS A 212 -11.21 42.25 -11.71
N GLN A 213 -12.25 41.90 -10.95
CA GLN A 213 -12.21 40.80 -10.00
C GLN A 213 -12.41 39.52 -10.81
N THR A 214 -11.46 38.61 -10.71
CA THR A 214 -11.56 37.27 -11.29
C THR A 214 -12.72 36.53 -10.61
N ILE A 215 -13.89 36.52 -11.24
CA ILE A 215 -15.02 35.68 -10.83
C ILE A 215 -14.57 34.23 -11.00
N ILE A 216 -14.54 33.46 -9.91
CA ILE A 216 -14.31 32.02 -10.01
C ILE A 216 -15.61 31.44 -10.58
N LYS A 217 -15.56 31.09 -11.87
CA LYS A 217 -16.63 30.33 -12.54
C LYS A 217 -16.55 28.88 -12.06
N GLY A 218 -17.69 28.21 -11.99
CA GLY A 218 -17.79 26.87 -11.44
C GLY A 218 -19.24 26.51 -11.08
N PRO A 219 -19.52 25.22 -10.85
CA PRO A 219 -20.77 24.78 -10.21
C PRO A 219 -20.85 25.44 -8.83
N ASP A 220 -22.02 25.51 -8.21
CA ASP A 220 -22.16 26.04 -6.85
C ASP A 220 -21.60 25.05 -5.79
N GLN A 221 -21.63 25.43 -4.51
CA GLN A 221 -21.08 24.58 -3.45
C GLN A 221 -21.96 23.35 -3.22
N GLU A 222 -23.27 23.52 -3.31
CA GLU A 222 -24.27 22.46 -3.12
C GLU A 222 -24.09 21.36 -4.16
N LYS A 223 -23.96 21.70 -5.45
CA LYS A 223 -23.70 20.75 -6.52
C LYS A 223 -22.40 19.99 -6.31
N ILE A 224 -21.32 20.63 -5.85
CA ILE A 224 -20.06 19.92 -5.55
C ILE A 224 -20.26 18.92 -4.41
N GLU A 225 -20.97 19.31 -3.35
CA GLU A 225 -21.25 18.43 -2.21
C GLU A 225 -22.13 17.24 -2.61
N GLU A 226 -23.16 17.46 -3.44
CA GLU A 226 -23.98 16.38 -4.01
C GLU A 226 -23.13 15.36 -4.79
N GLU A 227 -22.21 15.83 -5.62
CA GLU A 227 -21.33 14.96 -6.41
C GLU A 227 -20.34 14.17 -5.55
N LEU A 228 -19.80 14.78 -4.48
CA LEU A 228 -18.95 14.08 -3.51
C LEU A 228 -19.74 13.02 -2.72
N ILE A 229 -20.98 13.33 -2.34
CA ILE A 229 -21.87 12.37 -1.68
C ILE A 229 -22.16 11.20 -2.60
N TRP A 230 -22.46 11.46 -3.88
CA TRP A 230 -22.68 10.41 -4.87
C TRP A 230 -21.46 9.51 -5.02
N LEU A 231 -20.26 10.10 -5.11
CA LEU A 231 -19.00 9.37 -5.19
C LEU A 231 -18.80 8.41 -4.00
N GLN A 232 -19.07 8.88 -2.78
CA GLN A 232 -18.89 8.07 -1.57
C GLN A 232 -19.98 7.02 -1.37
N LEU A 233 -21.26 7.39 -1.50
CA LEU A 233 -22.39 6.51 -1.18
C LEU A 233 -22.75 5.56 -2.30
N ILE A 234 -22.84 6.08 -3.53
CA ILE A 234 -23.32 5.32 -4.69
C ILE A 234 -22.16 4.64 -5.39
N ALA A 235 -21.15 5.42 -5.79
CA ALA A 235 -20.00 4.88 -6.50
C ALA A 235 -19.02 4.15 -5.57
N LYS A 236 -19.12 4.29 -4.24
CA LYS A 236 -18.25 3.65 -3.24
C LYS A 236 -16.76 3.94 -3.48
N VAL A 237 -16.47 5.16 -3.91
CA VAL A 237 -15.12 5.68 -4.17
C VAL A 237 -14.62 6.38 -2.90
N MET A 238 -13.41 6.03 -2.46
CA MET A 238 -12.75 6.76 -1.38
C MET A 238 -12.24 8.07 -1.93
N ILE A 239 -12.48 9.18 -1.22
CA ILE A 239 -12.03 10.51 -1.64
C ILE A 239 -11.00 11.00 -0.63
N VAL A 240 -9.88 11.49 -1.15
CA VAL A 240 -8.83 12.11 -0.35
C VAL A 240 -8.51 13.46 -0.97
N HIS A 241 -8.70 14.51 -0.17
CA HIS A 241 -8.34 15.86 -0.55
C HIS A 241 -6.90 16.14 -0.13
N THR A 242 -6.15 16.79 -1.00
CA THR A 242 -4.80 17.27 -0.70
C THR A 242 -4.73 18.75 -1.03
N LYS A 243 -3.98 19.50 -0.25
CA LYS A 243 -3.83 20.95 -0.42
C LYS A 243 -2.89 21.28 -1.57
N ASP A 244 -1.75 20.60 -1.63
CA ASP A 244 -0.68 20.87 -2.58
C ASP A 244 0.03 19.57 -3.02
N THR A 245 0.97 19.72 -3.95
CA THR A 245 1.67 18.59 -4.57
C THR A 245 2.54 17.82 -3.56
N GLU A 246 3.10 18.53 -2.58
CA GLU A 246 3.93 17.94 -1.51
C GLU A 246 3.09 16.99 -0.66
N GLU A 247 1.96 17.48 -0.14
CA GLU A 247 1.02 16.66 0.63
C GLU A 247 0.49 15.48 -0.19
N THR A 248 0.27 15.69 -1.50
CA THR A 248 -0.15 14.59 -2.39
C THR A 248 0.89 13.48 -2.45
N ALA A 249 2.17 13.82 -2.62
CA ALA A 249 3.26 12.83 -2.63
C ALA A 249 3.40 12.12 -1.27
N GLU A 250 3.29 12.87 -0.17
CA GLU A 250 3.34 12.32 1.18
C GLU A 250 2.19 11.31 1.41
N ILE A 251 0.96 11.70 1.07
CA ILE A 251 -0.25 10.86 1.20
C ILE A 251 -0.16 9.60 0.36
N ILE A 252 0.39 9.66 -0.86
CA ILE A 252 0.66 8.46 -1.68
C ILE A 252 1.60 7.49 -0.93
N GLY A 253 2.62 8.03 -0.26
CA GLY A 253 3.53 7.25 0.58
C GLY A 253 2.96 6.78 1.92
N ILE A 254 1.89 7.40 2.44
CA ILE A 254 1.23 7.06 3.72
C ILE A 254 0.05 6.13 3.52
N LEU A 255 -0.81 6.34 2.53
CA LEU A 255 -1.98 5.48 2.29
C LEU A 255 -1.56 4.05 1.93
N ASN A 256 -0.38 3.89 1.36
CA ASN A 256 0.26 2.57 1.21
C ASN A 256 0.57 1.92 2.58
N ARG A 257 0.98 2.71 3.57
CA ARG A 257 1.28 2.24 4.94
C ARG A 257 0.06 1.70 5.67
N HIS A 258 -1.13 2.22 5.37
CA HIS A 258 -2.39 1.91 6.05
C HIS A 258 -3.29 0.94 5.29
N SER A 259 -2.70 -0.05 4.62
CA SER A 259 -3.34 -1.36 4.52
C SER A 259 -3.68 -1.95 5.91
N THR A 260 -3.15 -1.38 7.01
CA THR A 260 -3.38 -1.80 8.41
C THR A 260 -4.81 -1.64 8.90
N ILE A 261 -5.56 -0.59 8.52
CA ILE A 261 -6.97 -0.45 8.97
C ILE A 261 -7.82 -1.54 8.32
N LYS A 262 -7.65 -1.76 7.02
CA LYS A 262 -8.29 -2.87 6.31
C LYS A 262 -7.78 -4.22 6.78
N SER A 263 -6.48 -4.38 7.07
CA SER A 263 -5.92 -5.62 7.60
C SER A 263 -6.45 -5.93 9.00
N LEU A 264 -6.64 -4.92 9.85
CA LEU A 264 -7.23 -5.07 11.17
C LEU A 264 -8.73 -5.37 11.06
N TYR A 265 -9.43 -4.68 10.15
CA TYR A 265 -10.85 -4.93 9.85
C TYR A 265 -11.08 -6.32 9.23
N ASP A 266 -10.23 -6.73 8.29
CA ASP A 266 -10.25 -8.04 7.65
C ASP A 266 -9.87 -9.13 8.68
N ALA A 267 -8.93 -8.86 9.60
CA ALA A 267 -8.62 -9.75 10.72
C ALA A 267 -9.80 -9.89 11.69
N TYR A 268 -10.50 -8.81 12.04
CA TYR A 268 -11.74 -8.87 12.82
C TYR A 268 -12.85 -9.63 12.10
N ASN A 269 -13.00 -9.45 10.78
CA ASN A 269 -13.96 -10.21 9.97
C ASN A 269 -13.57 -11.68 9.83
N GLY A 270 -12.30 -12.02 10.01
CA GLY A 270 -11.78 -13.40 9.99
C GLY A 270 -11.93 -14.14 11.32
N CYS A 271 -12.17 -13.43 12.42
CA CYS A 271 -12.44 -14.04 13.73
C CYS A 271 -13.76 -14.80 13.72
N ARG A 272 -13.78 -16.00 14.31
CA ARG A 272 -14.97 -16.87 14.33
C ARG A 272 -15.94 -16.50 15.44
N THR A 273 -15.44 -15.83 16.47
CA THR A 273 -16.22 -15.42 17.64
C THR A 273 -15.90 -13.99 18.04
N GLN A 274 -16.86 -13.31 18.68
CA GLN A 274 -16.65 -11.97 19.22
C GLN A 274 -15.56 -11.94 20.29
N GLU A 275 -15.46 -12.98 21.12
CA GLU A 275 -14.42 -13.06 22.16
C GLU A 275 -13.01 -13.12 21.55
N GLU A 276 -12.84 -13.86 20.46
CA GLU A 276 -11.58 -13.90 19.70
C GLU A 276 -11.23 -12.52 19.13
N ALA A 277 -12.21 -11.82 18.53
CA ALA A 277 -12.02 -10.48 18.01
C ALA A 277 -11.67 -9.45 19.10
N GLU A 278 -12.34 -9.51 20.27
CA GLU A 278 -12.07 -8.61 21.40
C GLU A 278 -10.67 -8.83 22.01
N ASN A 279 -10.11 -10.04 21.90
CA ASN A 279 -8.78 -10.38 22.39
C ASN A 279 -7.68 -10.31 21.30
N LEU A 280 -8.02 -9.98 20.05
CA LEU A 280 -7.10 -10.04 18.91
C LEU A 280 -5.80 -9.25 19.13
N LEU A 281 -5.85 -8.18 19.92
CA LEU A 281 -4.70 -7.31 20.16
C LEU A 281 -4.01 -7.55 21.51
N THR A 282 -4.44 -8.51 22.34
CA THR A 282 -3.91 -8.64 23.71
C THR A 282 -2.45 -9.05 23.79
N ASP A 283 -1.94 -9.72 22.75
CA ASP A 283 -0.55 -10.15 22.66
C ASP A 283 0.34 -9.12 21.95
N VAL A 284 -0.22 -7.96 21.60
CA VAL A 284 0.53 -6.87 20.96
C VAL A 284 1.37 -6.14 21.99
N GLU A 285 2.69 -6.23 21.83
CA GLU A 285 3.64 -5.51 22.67
C GLU A 285 3.66 -4.01 22.36
N ILE A 286 3.57 -3.19 23.41
CA ILE A 286 3.71 -1.74 23.39
C ILE A 286 5.18 -1.41 23.70
N PRO A 287 5.96 -0.91 22.72
CA PRO A 287 7.34 -0.54 22.96
C PRO A 287 7.42 0.65 23.93
N ASN A 288 8.32 0.55 24.89
CA ASN A 288 8.52 1.56 25.92
C ASN A 288 9.71 2.45 25.52
N ASN A 289 9.49 3.73 25.19
CA ASN A 289 10.56 4.68 24.81
C ASN A 289 11.44 5.14 26.01
N GLY A 290 11.53 4.35 27.09
CA GLY A 290 12.24 4.71 28.31
C GLY A 290 12.96 3.53 28.97
N LEU A 291 14.04 3.85 29.71
CA LEU A 291 15.02 2.98 30.39
C LEU A 291 14.44 2.06 31.49
N GLY A 292 13.40 1.27 31.19
CA GLY A 292 12.79 0.33 32.13
C GLY A 292 12.45 -1.02 31.49
N HIS A 293 13.08 -2.09 31.96
CA HIS A 293 12.97 -3.46 31.46
C HIS A 293 11.67 -4.20 31.86
N ARG A 294 10.51 -3.72 31.42
CA ARG A 294 9.29 -4.55 31.38
C ARG A 294 8.52 -4.30 30.10
N ASN A 295 8.38 -5.35 29.29
CA ASN A 295 7.50 -5.39 28.12
C ASN A 295 6.06 -5.12 28.61
N ARG A 296 5.37 -4.15 28.00
CA ARG A 296 3.96 -3.88 28.27
C ARG A 296 3.18 -4.38 27.08
N TYR A 297 2.12 -5.14 27.32
CA TYR A 297 1.22 -5.57 26.27
C TYR A 297 -0.04 -4.71 26.27
N VAL A 298 -0.71 -4.61 25.12
CA VAL A 298 -2.07 -4.09 25.03
C VAL A 298 -2.95 -4.93 25.95
N ASN A 299 -3.55 -4.31 26.95
CA ASN A 299 -4.38 -5.06 27.90
C ASN A 299 -5.74 -5.43 27.27
N LYS A 300 -6.41 -6.43 27.85
CA LYS A 300 -7.73 -6.92 27.39
C LYS A 300 -8.78 -5.81 27.28
N ALA A 301 -8.76 -4.85 28.20
CA ALA A 301 -9.70 -3.72 28.17
C ALA A 301 -9.46 -2.80 26.96
N LEU A 302 -8.20 -2.55 26.61
CA LEU A 302 -7.82 -1.72 25.48
C LEU A 302 -8.06 -2.43 24.14
N SER A 303 -7.76 -3.73 24.05
CA SER A 303 -8.07 -4.57 22.88
C SER A 303 -9.58 -4.57 22.58
N LYS A 304 -10.40 -4.81 23.61
CA LYS A 304 -11.88 -4.78 23.50
C LYS A 304 -12.39 -3.41 23.05
N ARG A 305 -11.86 -2.32 23.62
CA ARG A 305 -12.28 -0.95 23.25
C ARG A 305 -11.93 -0.62 21.80
N ILE A 306 -10.79 -1.09 21.29
CA ILE A 306 -10.42 -0.92 19.88
C ILE A 306 -11.36 -1.73 18.97
N TYR A 307 -11.72 -2.97 19.34
CA TYR A 307 -12.73 -3.74 18.60
C TYR A 307 -14.09 -3.02 18.54
N GLU A 308 -14.59 -2.51 19.67
CA GLU A 308 -15.88 -1.81 19.75
C GLU A 308 -15.90 -0.52 18.91
N ILE A 309 -14.79 0.22 18.86
CA ILE A 309 -14.67 1.42 18.02
C ILE A 309 -14.72 1.07 16.52
N PHE A 310 -14.15 -0.08 16.13
CA PHE A 310 -14.03 -0.48 14.73
C PHE A 310 -15.24 -1.24 14.19
N MET A 311 -15.92 -2.01 15.05
CA MET A 311 -17.00 -2.94 14.66
C MET A 311 -18.36 -2.58 15.28
N GLY A 312 -18.41 -1.64 16.22
CA GLY A 312 -19.63 -1.21 16.90
C GLY A 312 -20.52 -0.32 16.03
N ASN A 313 -21.83 -0.56 16.09
CA ASN A 313 -22.83 0.22 15.35
C ASN A 313 -23.38 1.42 16.12
N ASN A 314 -22.87 1.69 17.32
CA ASN A 314 -23.48 2.63 18.26
C ASN A 314 -22.56 3.85 18.47
N ALA A 315 -22.94 4.98 17.86
CA ALA A 315 -22.13 6.20 17.81
C ALA A 315 -21.85 6.82 19.19
N ASP A 316 -22.71 6.54 20.18
CA ASP A 316 -22.59 7.07 21.54
C ASP A 316 -21.51 6.36 22.38
N THR A 317 -21.01 5.20 21.92
CA THR A 317 -20.00 4.40 22.65
C THR A 317 -18.60 5.05 22.63
N ILE A 318 -18.38 6.05 21.77
CA ILE A 318 -17.05 6.64 21.55
C ILE A 318 -16.70 7.70 22.62
N ILE A 319 -17.68 8.17 23.40
CA ILE A 319 -17.50 9.26 24.38
C ILE A 319 -17.96 8.81 25.79
N SER A 320 -17.18 7.93 26.42
CA SER A 320 -17.18 7.75 27.89
C SER A 320 -15.82 7.37 28.43
#